data_AF-A0A379ACT6-F1
#
_entry.id   AF-A0A379ACT6-F1
#
_cell.length_a   1.000
_cell.length_b   1.000
_cell.length_c   1.000
_cell.angle_alpha   90.00
_cell.angle_beta   90.00
_cell.angle_gamma   90.00
#
_symmetry.space_group_name_H-M   'P 1'
#
loop_
_entity.id
_entity.type
_entity.pdbx_description
1 polymer ?
#
loop_
_entity_poly.entity_id
_entity_poly.type
_entity_poly.pdbx_seq_one_letter_code
_entity_poly.pdbx_strand_id
1 'polypeptide(L)'
;MQVFIMRHGDAALEAASDSVRPLTLCGCNESRQMANWLNSQTPDIERVLVSPYLRAQQTLATVREAFPLPESQDVLPELTPGGDPEMVGCYLQALANEGVKSALVISHLPLVGYLVSELCPQEAPPMFATSAIACVEFDPAASAGKLLWQVSPKKLAKAI
;
A
#
# COMPACT_ATOMS: atom_id res chain seq x y z
N MET A 1 -1.55 15.54 -1.93
CA MET A 1 -2.05 14.21 -2.33
C MET A 1 -1.94 13.26 -1.14
N GLN A 2 -2.95 12.43 -0.86
CA GLN A 2 -2.88 11.38 0.17
C GLN A 2 -2.35 10.07 -0.44
N VAL A 3 -1.31 9.50 0.13
CA VAL A 3 -0.73 8.22 -0.33
C VAL A 3 -0.93 7.17 0.76
N PHE A 4 -1.73 6.16 0.44
CA PHE A 4 -1.99 5.02 1.31
C PHE A 4 -1.05 3.89 0.92
N ILE A 5 -0.02 3.64 1.73
CA ILE A 5 0.98 2.60 1.46
C ILE A 5 0.58 1.36 2.24
N MET A 6 0.25 0.28 1.54
CA MET A 6 -0.18 -0.99 2.09
C MET A 6 0.85 -2.08 1.78
N ARG A 7 1.29 -2.81 2.80
CA ARG A 7 1.99 -4.08 2.59
C ARG A 7 0.97 -5.15 2.21
N HIS A 8 1.31 -6.03 1.26
CA HIS A 8 0.51 -7.21 0.97
C HIS A 8 0.17 -8.03 2.24
N GLY A 9 -0.92 -8.79 2.17
CA GLY A 9 -1.38 -9.67 3.25
C GLY A 9 -0.47 -10.89 3.46
N ASP A 10 -0.72 -11.64 4.53
CA ASP A 10 0.04 -12.87 4.80
C ASP A 10 -0.01 -13.85 3.62
N ALA A 11 1.13 -14.41 3.26
CA ALA A 11 1.31 -15.20 2.04
C ALA A 11 1.97 -16.53 2.34
N ALA A 12 1.53 -17.59 1.65
CA ALA A 12 2.03 -18.95 1.83
C ALA A 12 3.56 -18.99 1.72
N LEU A 13 4.22 -19.86 2.48
CA LEU A 13 5.68 -19.96 2.47
C LEU A 13 6.22 -20.62 1.19
N GLU A 14 5.47 -21.58 0.64
CA GLU A 14 5.88 -22.39 -0.51
C GLU A 14 5.00 -22.13 -1.74
N ALA A 15 5.66 -22.00 -2.88
CA ALA A 15 5.08 -21.97 -4.22
C ALA A 15 6.17 -22.30 -5.24
N ALA A 16 5.83 -22.35 -6.53
CA ALA A 16 6.81 -22.62 -7.60
C ALA A 16 7.94 -21.55 -7.67
N SER A 17 7.66 -20.31 -7.25
CA SER A 17 8.63 -19.23 -7.10
C SER A 17 8.09 -18.17 -6.12
N ASP A 18 8.93 -17.25 -5.64
CA ASP A 18 8.47 -16.20 -4.71
C ASP A 18 7.35 -15.34 -5.32
N SER A 19 7.46 -14.98 -6.60
CA SER A 19 6.52 -14.06 -7.26
C SER A 19 5.09 -14.60 -7.36
N VAL A 20 4.93 -15.93 -7.32
CA VAL A 20 3.63 -16.63 -7.43
C VAL A 20 3.14 -17.21 -6.11
N ARG A 21 3.73 -16.81 -4.98
CA ARG A 21 3.21 -17.18 -3.66
C ARG A 21 1.82 -16.58 -3.46
N PRO A 22 0.78 -17.38 -3.21
CA PRO A 22 -0.57 -16.88 -2.95
C PRO A 22 -0.70 -16.34 -1.52
N LEU A 23 -1.72 -15.52 -1.30
CA LEU A 23 -2.18 -15.19 0.06
C LEU A 23 -2.63 -16.45 0.80
N THR A 24 -2.41 -16.46 2.11
CA THR A 24 -3.06 -17.41 3.00
C THR A 24 -4.49 -16.96 3.29
N LEU A 25 -5.31 -17.86 3.86
CA LEU A 25 -6.63 -17.47 4.36
C LEU A 25 -6.54 -16.36 5.43
N CYS A 26 -5.51 -16.39 6.27
CA CYS A 26 -5.23 -15.35 7.25
C CYS A 26 -4.98 -14.01 6.54
N GLY A 27 -4.12 -14.00 5.51
CA GLY A 27 -3.80 -12.79 4.75
C GLY A 27 -5.00 -12.18 4.06
N CYS A 28 -5.91 -13.00 3.51
CA CYS A 28 -7.18 -12.52 2.96
C CYS A 28 -8.05 -11.89 4.06
N ASN A 29 -8.22 -12.56 5.21
CA ASN A 29 -9.06 -12.05 6.29
C ASN A 29 -8.53 -10.74 6.88
N GLU A 30 -7.22 -10.62 7.10
CA GLU A 30 -6.58 -9.39 7.57
C GLU A 30 -6.68 -8.26 6.54
N SER A 31 -6.50 -8.57 5.25
CA SER A 31 -6.65 -7.56 4.18
C SER A 31 -8.09 -7.04 4.11
N ARG A 32 -9.08 -7.93 4.23
CA ARG A 32 -10.50 -7.56 4.27
C ARG A 32 -10.85 -6.75 5.53
N GLN A 33 -10.27 -7.09 6.68
CA GLN A 33 -10.42 -6.32 7.91
C GLN A 33 -9.91 -4.88 7.72
N MET A 34 -8.73 -4.72 7.15
CA MET A 34 -8.15 -3.40 6.89
C MET A 34 -8.94 -2.62 5.84
N ALA A 35 -9.48 -3.29 4.81
CA ALA A 35 -10.36 -2.67 3.82
C ALA A 35 -11.67 -2.16 4.44
N ASN A 36 -12.33 -2.95 5.29
CA ASN A 36 -13.52 -2.52 6.03
C ASN A 36 -13.21 -1.32 6.95
N TRP A 37 -12.07 -1.36 7.65
CA TRP A 37 -11.63 -0.24 8.46
C TRP A 37 -11.39 1.01 7.60
N LEU A 38 -10.70 0.88 6.49
CA LEU A 38 -10.46 2.00 5.58
C LEU A 38 -11.78 2.57 5.04
N ASN A 39 -12.72 1.71 4.66
CA ASN A 39 -14.06 2.11 4.23
C ASN A 39 -14.81 2.92 5.31
N SER A 40 -14.64 2.59 6.60
CA SER A 40 -15.22 3.37 7.70
C SER A 40 -14.59 4.77 7.87
N GLN A 41 -13.36 4.96 7.37
CA GLN A 41 -12.70 6.28 7.30
C GLN A 41 -13.08 7.07 6.04
N THR A 42 -13.80 6.43 5.11
CA THR A 42 -14.32 7.02 3.86
C THR A 42 -13.29 7.79 3.01
N PRO A 43 -12.04 7.32 2.80
CA PRO A 43 -11.15 7.98 1.85
C PRO A 43 -11.67 7.74 0.43
N ASP A 44 -11.59 8.77 -0.40
CA ASP A 44 -11.86 8.67 -1.84
C ASP A 44 -10.54 8.36 -2.53
N ILE A 45 -10.32 7.14 -3.04
CA ILE A 45 -9.08 6.74 -3.71
C ILE A 45 -9.24 6.91 -5.21
N GLU A 46 -8.43 7.79 -5.82
CA GLU A 46 -8.47 8.08 -7.25
C GLU A 46 -7.55 7.17 -8.09
N ARG A 47 -6.44 6.70 -7.52
CA ARG A 47 -5.48 5.83 -8.20
C ARG A 47 -5.07 4.61 -7.37
N VAL A 48 -4.82 3.49 -8.05
CA VAL A 48 -4.34 2.26 -7.43
C VAL A 48 -3.08 1.81 -8.14
N LEU A 49 -1.99 1.70 -7.39
CA LEU A 49 -0.69 1.21 -7.84
C LEU A 49 -0.40 -0.11 -7.13
N VAL A 50 -0.03 -1.16 -7.87
CA VAL A 50 0.14 -2.49 -7.27
C VAL A 50 1.31 -3.24 -7.90
N SER A 51 2.04 -3.98 -7.06
CA SER A 51 3.10 -4.87 -7.51
C SER A 51 2.59 -6.00 -8.41
N PRO A 52 3.36 -6.45 -9.43
CA PRO A 52 2.97 -7.59 -10.27
C PRO A 52 2.93 -8.94 -9.53
N TYR A 53 3.48 -9.04 -8.32
CA TYR A 53 3.52 -10.29 -7.57
C TYR A 53 2.12 -10.73 -7.12
N LEU A 54 1.86 -12.03 -7.20
CA LEU A 54 0.52 -12.61 -7.00
C LEU A 54 -0.12 -12.19 -5.67
N ARG A 55 0.64 -12.25 -4.57
CA ARG A 55 0.16 -11.84 -3.24
C ARG A 55 -0.31 -10.39 -3.16
N ALA A 56 0.33 -9.47 -3.88
CA ALA A 56 -0.10 -8.07 -3.91
C ALA A 56 -1.39 -7.90 -4.74
N GLN A 57 -1.49 -8.60 -5.87
CA GLN A 57 -2.70 -8.63 -6.70
C GLN A 57 -3.90 -9.23 -5.96
N GLN A 58 -3.68 -10.31 -5.22
CA GLN A 58 -4.72 -10.94 -4.39
C GLN A 58 -5.10 -10.07 -3.19
N THR A 59 -4.16 -9.33 -2.60
CA THR A 59 -4.50 -8.31 -1.58
C THR A 59 -5.41 -7.25 -2.16
N LEU A 60 -5.08 -6.72 -3.35
CA LEU A 60 -5.94 -5.74 -4.02
C LEU A 60 -7.33 -6.31 -4.31
N ALA A 61 -7.42 -7.52 -4.86
CA ALA A 61 -8.71 -8.18 -5.10
C ALA A 61 -9.54 -8.29 -3.81
N THR A 62 -8.91 -8.68 -2.70
CA THR A 62 -9.56 -8.78 -1.39
C THR A 62 -10.02 -7.42 -0.86
N VAL A 63 -9.22 -6.36 -1.08
CA VAL A 63 -9.59 -5.00 -0.67
C VAL A 63 -10.82 -4.52 -1.45
N ARG A 64 -10.87 -4.77 -2.76
CA ARG A 64 -12.00 -4.40 -3.63
C ARG A 64 -13.34 -5.01 -3.21
N GLU A 65 -13.34 -6.15 -2.53
CA GLU A 65 -14.57 -6.77 -2.01
C GLU A 65 -15.24 -5.96 -0.89
N ALA A 66 -14.46 -5.16 -0.14
CA ALA A 66 -14.91 -4.49 1.07
C ALA A 66 -14.76 -2.96 1.05
N PHE A 67 -13.99 -2.44 0.09
CA PHE A 67 -13.73 -1.02 -0.07
C PHE A 67 -13.81 -0.64 -1.57
N PRO A 68 -14.71 0.27 -1.97
CA PRO A 68 -14.81 0.72 -3.35
C PRO A 68 -13.51 1.34 -3.84
N LEU A 69 -13.01 0.88 -4.98
CA LEU A 69 -11.80 1.37 -5.63
C LEU A 69 -12.04 1.57 -7.13
N PRO A 70 -11.34 2.49 -7.81
CA PRO A 70 -11.40 2.65 -9.26
C PRO A 70 -11.15 1.34 -9.99
N GLU A 71 -11.86 1.07 -11.09
CA GLU A 71 -11.68 -0.18 -11.85
C GLU A 71 -10.25 -0.35 -12.39
N SER A 72 -9.66 0.73 -12.89
CA SER A 72 -8.29 0.75 -13.38
C SER A 72 -7.27 0.64 -12.24
N GLN A 73 -6.16 -0.04 -12.53
CA GLN A 73 -4.98 -0.12 -11.66
C GLN A 73 -3.72 -0.07 -12.51
N ASP A 74 -2.66 0.53 -11.98
CA ASP A 74 -1.35 0.53 -12.61
C ASP A 74 -0.51 -0.57 -11.96
N VAL A 75 -0.06 -1.53 -12.78
CA VAL A 75 0.83 -2.60 -12.33
C VAL A 75 2.27 -2.16 -12.59
N LEU A 76 3.00 -1.86 -11.51
CA LEU A 76 4.35 -1.28 -11.60
C LEU A 76 5.41 -2.31 -11.22
N PRO A 77 6.35 -2.66 -12.12
CA PRO A 77 7.52 -3.50 -11.79
C PRO A 77 8.36 -2.96 -10.62
N GLU A 78 8.39 -1.64 -10.46
CA GLU A 78 9.08 -0.91 -9.41
C GLU A 78 8.45 -1.13 -8.03
N LEU A 79 7.23 -1.69 -7.96
CA LEU A 79 6.60 -2.06 -6.69
C LEU A 79 6.95 -3.48 -6.24
N THR A 80 7.89 -4.18 -6.89
CA THR A 80 8.42 -5.47 -6.42
C THR A 80 9.35 -5.29 -5.20
N PRO A 81 9.70 -6.36 -4.44
CA PRO A 81 10.55 -6.22 -3.25
C PRO A 81 11.90 -5.56 -3.51
N GLY A 82 12.48 -5.74 -4.69
CA GLY A 82 13.76 -5.13 -5.10
C GLY A 82 13.59 -3.85 -5.93
N GLY A 83 12.39 -3.28 -5.98
CA GLY A 83 12.12 -2.06 -6.71
C GLY A 83 12.74 -0.82 -6.05
N ASP A 84 12.85 0.24 -6.84
CA ASP A 84 13.48 1.49 -6.43
C ASP A 84 12.45 2.46 -5.82
N PRO A 85 12.57 2.84 -4.54
CA PRO A 85 11.66 3.78 -3.90
C PRO A 85 11.65 5.16 -4.58
N GLU A 86 12.79 5.63 -5.13
CA GLU A 86 12.90 6.93 -5.80
C GLU A 86 12.03 6.95 -7.08
N MET A 87 12.07 5.88 -7.86
CA MET A 87 11.25 5.72 -9.06
C MET A 87 9.76 5.71 -8.73
N VAL A 88 9.36 5.03 -7.64
CA VAL A 88 7.97 5.04 -7.16
C VAL A 88 7.58 6.43 -6.64
N GLY A 89 8.48 7.12 -5.93
CA GLY A 89 8.29 8.50 -5.49
C GLY A 89 8.08 9.46 -6.65
N CYS A 90 8.89 9.35 -7.70
CA CYS A 90 8.75 10.11 -8.95
C CYS A 90 7.41 9.85 -9.65
N TYR A 91 6.94 8.60 -9.67
CA TYR A 91 5.63 8.26 -10.23
C TYR A 91 4.49 8.92 -9.43
N LEU A 92 4.55 8.89 -8.10
CA LEU A 92 3.59 9.57 -7.22
C LEU A 92 3.63 11.10 -7.40
N GLN A 93 4.83 11.68 -7.54
CA GLN A 93 5.00 13.10 -7.83
C GLN A 93 4.36 13.50 -9.16
N ALA A 94 4.51 12.68 -10.20
CA ALA A 94 3.86 12.89 -11.49
C ALA A 94 2.33 12.87 -11.36
N LEU A 95 1.77 11.86 -10.69
CA LEU A 95 0.32 11.79 -10.42
C LEU A 95 -0.18 13.02 -9.65
N ALA A 96 0.55 13.44 -8.61
CA ALA A 96 0.17 14.62 -7.83
C ALA A 96 0.19 15.90 -8.69
N ASN A 97 1.16 16.04 -9.59
CA ASN A 97 1.23 17.16 -10.54
C ASN A 97 0.11 17.13 -11.59
N GLU A 98 -0.42 15.95 -11.93
CA GLU A 98 -1.62 15.78 -12.75
C GLU A 98 -2.93 16.09 -12.00
N GLY A 99 -2.84 16.39 -10.69
CA GLY A 99 -3.98 16.75 -9.86
C GLY A 99 -4.64 15.56 -9.15
N VAL A 100 -4.02 14.37 -9.17
CA VAL A 100 -4.49 13.22 -8.41
C VAL A 100 -4.43 13.52 -6.91
N LYS A 101 -5.55 13.37 -6.23
CA LYS A 101 -5.68 13.72 -4.80
C LYS A 101 -5.32 12.57 -3.89
N SER A 102 -5.44 11.34 -4.34
CA SER A 102 -5.24 10.15 -3.51
C SER A 102 -4.80 8.92 -4.30
N ALA A 103 -3.89 8.15 -3.72
CA ALA A 103 -3.40 6.90 -4.31
C ALA A 103 -3.27 5.80 -3.26
N LEU A 104 -3.70 4.58 -3.59
CA LEU A 104 -3.41 3.36 -2.84
C LEU A 104 -2.24 2.62 -3.50
N VAL A 105 -1.19 2.33 -2.73
CA VAL A 105 0.00 1.60 -3.18
C VAL A 105 0.08 0.27 -2.44
N ILE A 106 0.04 -0.86 -3.15
CA ILE A 106 0.15 -2.20 -2.56
C ILE A 106 1.48 -2.85 -2.98
N SER A 107 2.36 -3.08 -2.00
CA SER A 107 3.74 -3.54 -2.25
C SER A 107 4.28 -4.44 -1.11
N HIS A 108 5.60 -4.52 -0.95
CA HIS A 108 6.33 -5.51 -0.13
C HIS A 108 7.37 -4.84 0.76
N LEU A 109 7.90 -5.59 1.71
CA LEU A 109 9.15 -5.23 2.37
C LEU A 109 10.36 -5.58 1.46
N PRO A 110 11.45 -4.80 1.53
CA PRO A 110 11.61 -3.60 2.38
C PRO A 110 10.98 -2.33 1.77
N LEU A 111 10.57 -2.37 0.49
CA LEU A 111 10.15 -1.21 -0.29
C LEU A 111 9.10 -0.31 0.39
N VAL A 112 8.03 -0.86 0.99
CA VAL A 112 7.01 -0.03 1.65
C VAL A 112 7.56 0.84 2.78
N GLY A 113 8.59 0.38 3.49
CA GLY A 113 9.26 1.17 4.51
C GLY A 113 10.11 2.27 3.90
N TYR A 114 10.90 1.92 2.87
CA TYR A 114 11.74 2.89 2.16
C TYR A 114 10.93 3.95 1.43
N LEU A 115 9.77 3.58 0.86
CA LEU A 115 8.87 4.53 0.21
C LEU A 115 8.32 5.57 1.19
N VAL A 116 8.04 5.20 2.45
CA VAL A 116 7.65 6.20 3.46
C VAL A 116 8.78 7.19 3.72
N SER A 117 10.02 6.71 3.88
CA SER A 117 11.18 7.60 4.08
C SER A 117 11.53 8.44 2.87
N GLU A 118 11.33 7.91 1.67
CA GLU A 118 11.50 8.63 0.41
C GLU A 118 10.52 9.81 0.33
N LEU A 119 9.24 9.55 0.61
CA LEU A 119 8.22 10.59 0.62
C LEU A 119 8.32 11.51 1.84
N CYS A 120 8.88 11.03 2.96
CA CYS A 120 8.99 11.77 4.22
C CYS A 120 10.45 11.71 4.71
N PRO A 121 11.36 12.57 4.22
CA PRO A 121 12.80 12.49 4.52
C PRO A 121 13.16 12.56 6.02
N GLN A 122 12.28 13.13 6.85
CA GLN A 122 12.42 13.20 8.30
C GLN A 122 12.06 11.90 9.05
N GLU A 123 11.43 10.93 8.37
CA GLU A 123 10.97 9.67 8.95
C GLU A 123 11.94 8.53 8.61
N ALA A 124 12.35 7.77 9.63
CA ALA A 124 13.05 6.50 9.39
C ALA A 124 12.08 5.45 8.81
N PRO A 125 12.57 4.45 8.05
CA PRO A 125 11.69 3.46 7.43
C PRO A 125 10.85 2.71 8.47
N PRO A 126 9.51 2.87 8.49
CA PRO A 126 8.69 2.24 9.50
C PRO A 126 8.53 0.74 9.23
N MET A 127 8.31 -0.03 10.29
CA MET A 127 8.04 -1.46 10.19
C MET A 127 6.60 -1.71 9.72
N PHE A 128 6.42 -2.52 8.68
CA PHE A 128 5.10 -2.93 8.19
C PHE A 128 4.81 -4.40 8.53
N ALA A 129 3.77 -4.62 9.34
CA ALA A 129 3.11 -5.94 9.39
C ALA A 129 2.37 -6.21 8.07
N THR A 130 2.02 -7.48 7.81
CA THR A 130 1.16 -7.84 6.68
C THR A 130 -0.17 -7.09 6.75
N SER A 131 -0.68 -6.67 5.59
CA SER A 131 -1.89 -5.84 5.44
C SER A 131 -1.84 -4.46 6.13
N ALA A 132 -0.76 -4.08 6.80
CA ALA A 132 -0.66 -2.77 7.46
C ALA A 132 -0.66 -1.64 6.43
N ILE A 133 -1.30 -0.52 6.80
CA ILE A 133 -1.44 0.68 5.98
C ILE A 133 -0.82 1.86 6.70
N ALA A 134 0.02 2.62 5.98
CA ALA A 134 0.44 3.96 6.36
C ALA A 134 -0.24 5.00 5.47
N CYS A 135 -0.58 6.16 6.02
CA CYS A 135 -1.06 7.30 5.23
C CYS A 135 -0.05 8.43 5.30
N VAL A 136 0.39 8.87 4.12
CA VAL A 136 1.28 10.01 3.93
C VAL A 136 0.51 11.14 3.26
N GLU A 137 0.56 12.33 3.85
CA GLU A 137 0.17 13.55 3.17
C GLU A 137 1.37 14.09 2.39
N PHE A 138 1.31 14.00 1.07
CA PHE A 138 2.38 14.40 0.17
C PHE A 138 2.10 15.76 -0.47
N ASP A 139 3.03 16.70 -0.31
CA ASP A 139 3.02 18.01 -0.96
C ASP A 139 3.87 17.98 -2.25
N PRO A 140 3.26 18.02 -3.44
CA PRO A 140 3.99 17.99 -4.69
C PRO A 140 4.83 19.25 -4.96
N ALA A 141 4.51 20.39 -4.35
CA ALA A 141 5.27 21.63 -4.55
C ALA A 141 6.59 21.62 -3.76
N ALA A 142 6.59 20.98 -2.59
CA ALA A 142 7.76 20.80 -1.74
C ALA A 142 8.53 19.49 -2.03
N SER A 143 7.94 18.59 -2.83
CA SER A 143 8.41 17.20 -3.01
C SER A 143 8.70 16.52 -1.68
N ALA A 144 7.84 16.77 -0.70
CA ALA A 144 7.99 16.30 0.67
C ALA A 144 6.62 15.98 1.26
N GLY A 145 6.59 14.99 2.14
CA GLY A 145 5.39 14.50 2.76
C GLY A 145 5.53 14.34 4.27
N LYS A 146 4.39 14.10 4.90
CA LYS A 146 4.25 13.85 6.33
C LYS A 146 3.52 12.54 6.55
N LEU A 147 4.12 11.64 7.33
CA LEU A 147 3.44 10.44 7.82
C LEU A 147 2.35 10.86 8.81
N LEU A 148 1.08 10.67 8.44
CA LEU A 148 -0.05 11.04 9.29
C LEU A 148 -0.35 9.94 10.33
N TRP A 149 -0.35 8.68 9.90
CA TRP A 149 -0.64 7.54 10.77
C TRP A 149 -0.20 6.21 10.13
N GLN A 150 -0.12 5.18 10.96
CA GLN A 150 0.05 3.79 10.53
C GLN A 150 -0.77 2.83 11.39
N VAL A 151 -1.58 1.99 10.73
CA VAL A 151 -2.49 1.03 11.35
C VAL A 151 -2.22 -0.37 10.80
N SER A 152 -2.39 -1.39 11.64
CA SER A 152 -2.21 -2.79 11.29
C SER A 152 -3.37 -3.64 11.79
N PRO A 153 -3.60 -4.84 11.21
CA PRO A 153 -4.69 -5.73 11.62
C PRO A 153 -4.71 -5.99 13.12
N LYS A 154 -3.54 -6.25 13.71
CA LYS A 154 -3.37 -6.51 15.14
C LYS A 154 -3.75 -5.31 16.03
N LYS A 155 -3.56 -4.07 15.57
CA LYS A 155 -3.98 -2.87 16.31
C LYS A 155 -5.51 -2.74 16.31
N LEU A 156 -6.17 -3.07 15.19
CA LEU A 156 -7.63 -3.04 15.07
C LEU A 156 -8.31 -4.10 15.94
N ALA A 157 -7.75 -5.32 15.98
CA ALA A 157 -8.30 -6.42 16.78
C ALA A 157 -8.29 -6.17 18.30
N LYS A 158 -7.57 -5.16 18.78
CA LYS A 158 -7.55 -4.75 20.20
C LYS A 158 -8.51 -3.61 20.54
N ALA A 159 -9.15 -3.02 19.54
CA ALA A 159 -10.06 -1.88 19.69
C ALA A 159 -11.55 -2.29 19.69
N ILE A 160 -11.83 -3.58 19.55
CA ILE A 160 -13.14 -4.24 19.62
C ILE A 160 -13.14 -5.11 20.88
#